data_AF-A0A0T6YBU6-F1
#
_entry.id   AF-A0A0T6YBU6-F1
#
_cell.length_a   1.000
_cell.length_b   1.000
_cell.length_c   1.000
_cell.angle_alpha   90.00
_cell.angle_beta   90.00
_cell.angle_gamma   90.00
#
_symmetry.space_group_name_H-M   'P 1'
#
loop_
_entity.id
_entity.type
_entity.pdbx_description
1 polymer ?
#
loop_
_entity_poly.entity_id
_entity_poly.type
_entity_poly.pdbx_seq_one_letter_code
_entity_poly.pdbx_strand_id
1 'polypeptide(L)'
;MKALVYEGPGLKSLTERPIPAIAATTDAIVKITRTTICGTDLHILKGDVPTCTAGRILGHEGVGIVVETGTGVTQFAKGDHVLISCISSCGKCSNCRRGMYSHCATGGWILGNTIDGTQAEYVRIPHADTSLYPIPQGADEEALVMLSDILPTGFECGVLNGKVQPGGTVAIVGSGPIGLAALLTAQLYSPADLIMIDLDENRLNVAKRFGATQTIQAGGGDASRQVLAQTRGKGVDTAIEAVGIPATFELCQEIVAPGGVIANIGVHGVKADLHLEKLWSRNIAITTRLVDAVTTPLLLKTVQSGKIDPRNLITHRFNLRQIADAYETFANAASTKALKVIIETDAAQPLQAQGATEPGTKASSPTDVWSCNLLTRSGLVLHVRPVRPEDDILLADFFTHVTPQDMRFRFLGGIREVSRERLLSMTKVDHRSTENFLAFGEDSETIIATAIVACDASTKRAEVAVSVRAEYKHMGVAWEMLRHVARFAEASGAKSLESLESRANHEAIELEREQGFIAVPYADDPTLILVRKDLRQG
;
A
#
# COMPACT_ATOMS: atom_id res chain seq x y z
N MET A 1 4.30 20.66 -21.42
CA MET A 1 3.83 19.48 -20.68
C MET A 1 2.40 19.23 -21.07
N LYS A 2 2.02 17.98 -21.31
CA LYS A 2 0.64 17.61 -21.62
C LYS A 2 -0.22 17.64 -20.37
N ALA A 3 -1.43 18.20 -20.51
CA ALA A 3 -2.40 18.30 -19.44
C ALA A 3 -3.83 18.31 -19.99
N LEU A 4 -4.76 17.65 -19.30
CA LEU A 4 -6.18 17.75 -19.61
C LEU A 4 -6.75 19.02 -18.98
N VAL A 5 -7.17 19.95 -19.84
CA VAL A 5 -7.69 21.26 -19.46
C VAL A 5 -9.20 21.27 -19.63
N TYR A 6 -9.91 21.71 -18.58
CA TYR A 6 -11.32 22.08 -18.61
C TYR A 6 -11.49 23.43 -19.31
N GLU A 7 -12.34 23.49 -20.33
CA GLU A 7 -12.59 24.71 -21.14
C GLU A 7 -13.97 25.32 -20.89
N GLY A 8 -14.75 24.73 -19.98
CA GLY A 8 -16.13 25.11 -19.71
C GLY A 8 -17.06 23.88 -19.78
N PRO A 9 -18.36 24.04 -19.47
CA PRO A 9 -19.29 22.92 -19.41
C PRO A 9 -19.29 22.09 -20.70
N GLY A 10 -19.05 20.79 -20.56
CA GLY A 10 -18.96 19.80 -21.64
C GLY A 10 -17.62 19.80 -22.40
N LEU A 11 -16.74 20.77 -22.16
CA LEU A 11 -15.55 21.01 -22.97
C LEU A 11 -14.27 20.72 -22.19
N LYS A 12 -13.43 19.88 -22.80
CA LYS A 12 -12.11 19.51 -22.30
C LYS A 12 -11.16 19.19 -23.45
N SER A 13 -9.89 19.50 -23.28
CA SER A 13 -8.88 19.27 -24.30
C SER A 13 -7.55 18.84 -23.67
N LEU A 14 -6.84 17.92 -24.33
CA LEU A 14 -5.46 17.61 -23.97
C LEU A 14 -4.55 18.64 -24.66
N THR A 15 -3.90 19.50 -23.89
CA THR A 15 -3.11 20.63 -24.41
C THR A 15 -1.71 20.67 -23.83
N GLU A 16 -0.82 21.41 -24.51
CA GLU A 16 0.50 21.75 -23.97
C GLU A 16 0.39 22.95 -23.02
N ARG A 17 0.95 22.80 -21.82
CA ARG A 17 1.02 23.80 -20.77
C ARG A 17 2.46 23.95 -20.25
N PRO A 18 2.83 25.09 -19.66
CA PRO A 18 4.11 25.21 -18.95
C PRO A 18 4.20 24.21 -17.80
N ILE A 19 5.39 23.69 -17.52
CA ILE A 19 5.65 22.95 -16.27
C ILE A 19 5.45 23.94 -15.10
N PRO A 20 4.70 23.57 -14.05
CA PRO A 20 4.46 24.46 -12.92
C PRO A 20 5.76 24.72 -12.16
N ALA A 21 5.91 25.94 -11.65
CA ALA A 21 7.02 26.32 -10.77
C ALA A 21 6.59 26.31 -9.30
N ILE A 22 7.58 26.23 -8.41
CA ILE A 22 7.38 26.44 -6.97
C ILE A 22 6.80 27.84 -6.74
N ALA A 23 5.66 27.93 -6.05
CA ALA A 23 5.01 29.21 -5.74
C ALA A 23 5.15 29.61 -4.27
N ALA A 24 5.25 28.63 -3.37
CA ALA A 24 5.57 28.84 -1.96
C ALA A 24 6.69 27.89 -1.51
N THR A 25 7.40 28.27 -0.44
CA THR A 25 8.51 27.47 0.10
C THR A 25 8.08 26.08 0.59
N THR A 26 6.78 25.87 0.82
CA THR A 26 6.20 24.60 1.26
C THR A 26 5.71 23.72 0.11
N ASP A 27 5.86 24.15 -1.14
CA ASP A 27 5.36 23.40 -2.30
C ASP A 27 6.36 22.35 -2.76
N ALA A 28 5.86 21.34 -3.48
CA ALA A 28 6.69 20.43 -4.28
C ALA A 28 6.15 20.35 -5.71
N ILE A 29 7.03 20.14 -6.68
CA ILE A 29 6.67 19.74 -8.04
C ILE A 29 6.84 18.23 -8.15
N VAL A 30 5.76 17.55 -8.53
CA VAL A 30 5.72 16.10 -8.70
C VAL A 30 5.51 15.79 -10.17
N LYS A 31 6.38 14.96 -10.74
CA LYS A 31 6.19 14.35 -12.05
C LYS A 31 5.23 13.17 -11.89
N ILE A 32 4.02 13.28 -12.42
CA ILE A 32 2.98 12.26 -12.28
C ILE A 32 3.42 10.99 -13.01
N THR A 33 3.37 9.84 -12.36
CA THR A 33 3.51 8.53 -13.01
C THR A 33 2.15 7.98 -13.39
N ARG A 34 1.19 8.04 -12.45
CA ARG A 34 -0.17 7.53 -12.64
C ARG A 34 -1.21 8.45 -11.99
N THR A 35 -2.36 8.59 -12.63
CA THR A 35 -3.54 9.31 -12.15
C THR A 35 -4.81 8.52 -12.52
N THR A 36 -5.97 9.04 -12.18
CA THR A 36 -7.28 8.44 -12.47
C THR A 36 -8.31 9.55 -12.65
N ILE A 37 -9.54 9.16 -12.97
CA ILE A 37 -10.71 10.04 -13.04
C ILE A 37 -11.59 9.82 -11.81
N CYS A 38 -12.07 10.90 -11.20
CA CYS A 38 -13.08 10.90 -10.15
C CYS A 38 -14.46 11.20 -10.74
N GLY A 39 -15.54 10.71 -10.11
CA GLY A 39 -16.91 11.11 -10.48
C GLY A 39 -17.09 12.62 -10.43
N THR A 40 -16.40 13.30 -9.52
CA THR A 40 -16.41 14.76 -9.41
C THR A 40 -15.81 15.47 -10.62
N ASP A 41 -14.84 14.88 -11.32
CA ASP A 41 -14.34 15.45 -12.58
C ASP A 41 -15.46 15.49 -13.65
N LEU A 42 -16.34 14.49 -13.67
CA LEU A 42 -17.52 14.48 -14.54
C LEU A 42 -18.54 15.54 -14.11
N HIS A 43 -18.71 15.79 -12.81
CA HIS A 43 -19.56 16.87 -12.30
C HIS A 43 -19.00 18.26 -12.64
N ILE A 44 -17.68 18.46 -12.59
CA ILE A 44 -17.03 19.68 -13.09
C ILE A 44 -17.36 19.87 -14.57
N LEU A 45 -17.22 18.82 -15.38
CA LEU A 45 -17.54 18.87 -16.81
C LEU A 45 -19.02 19.14 -17.07
N LYS A 46 -19.94 18.67 -16.23
CA LYS A 46 -21.37 18.99 -16.36
C LYS A 46 -21.71 20.43 -15.99
N GLY A 47 -20.82 21.11 -15.24
CA GLY A 47 -21.06 22.44 -14.69
C GLY A 47 -21.67 22.44 -13.28
N ASP A 48 -21.71 21.29 -12.60
CA ASP A 48 -22.29 21.15 -11.26
C ASP A 48 -21.37 21.71 -10.16
N VAL A 49 -20.10 21.98 -10.49
CA VAL A 49 -19.06 22.51 -9.58
C VAL A 49 -18.63 23.90 -10.08
N PRO A 50 -19.38 24.97 -9.73
CA PRO A 50 -19.16 26.30 -10.30
C PRO A 50 -17.86 26.97 -9.83
N THR A 51 -17.21 26.43 -8.80
CA THR A 51 -15.91 26.92 -8.31
C THR A 51 -14.76 26.60 -9.26
N CYS A 52 -14.94 25.61 -10.15
CA CYS A 52 -13.93 25.27 -11.15
C CYS A 52 -14.07 26.14 -12.41
N THR A 53 -13.06 26.97 -12.66
CA THR A 53 -13.04 27.91 -13.79
C THR A 53 -12.41 27.30 -15.04
N ALA A 54 -12.85 27.74 -16.23
CA ALA A 54 -12.21 27.37 -17.49
C ALA A 54 -10.70 27.69 -17.49
N GLY A 55 -9.92 26.87 -18.20
CA GLY A 55 -8.46 26.93 -18.25
C GLY A 55 -7.74 26.06 -17.20
N ARG A 56 -8.50 25.36 -16.36
CA ARG A 56 -8.03 24.52 -15.26
C ARG A 56 -7.60 23.12 -15.72
N ILE A 57 -6.43 22.67 -15.30
CA ILE A 57 -6.04 21.26 -15.38
C ILE A 57 -6.86 20.44 -14.36
N LEU A 58 -7.51 19.36 -14.79
CA LEU A 58 -8.39 18.53 -13.95
C LEU A 58 -7.65 17.47 -13.11
N GLY A 59 -8.41 16.79 -12.25
CA GLY A 59 -7.99 15.63 -11.45
C GLY A 59 -7.33 15.96 -10.12
N HIS A 60 -7.55 15.10 -9.13
CA HIS A 60 -7.02 15.25 -7.76
C HIS A 60 -6.57 13.92 -7.15
N GLU A 61 -6.29 12.92 -7.99
CA GLU A 61 -5.87 11.58 -7.57
C GLU A 61 -4.58 11.22 -8.31
N GLY A 62 -3.53 10.79 -7.62
CA GLY A 62 -2.32 10.38 -8.33
C GLY A 62 -1.14 10.01 -7.46
N VAL A 63 -0.15 9.46 -8.14
CA VAL A 63 1.17 9.11 -7.62
C VAL A 63 2.23 9.63 -8.58
N GLY A 64 3.44 9.85 -8.08
CA GLY A 64 4.52 10.36 -8.91
C GLY A 64 5.84 10.47 -8.19
N ILE A 65 6.78 11.15 -8.86
CA ILE A 65 8.15 11.33 -8.39
C ILE A 65 8.40 12.82 -8.14
N VAL A 66 8.88 13.17 -6.95
CA VAL A 66 9.27 14.55 -6.63
C VAL A 66 10.43 14.97 -7.53
N VAL A 67 10.31 16.10 -8.23
CA VAL A 67 11.36 16.62 -9.11
C VAL A 67 11.99 17.92 -8.60
N GLU A 68 11.25 18.67 -7.80
CA GLU A 68 11.68 19.95 -7.19
C GLU A 68 10.89 20.18 -5.90
N THR A 69 11.53 20.77 -4.90
CA THR A 69 10.88 21.16 -3.64
C THR A 69 11.21 22.59 -3.28
N GLY A 70 10.27 23.27 -2.64
CA GLY A 70 10.54 24.54 -1.99
C GLY A 70 11.43 24.37 -0.76
N THR A 71 12.08 25.46 -0.34
CA THR A 71 13.08 25.45 0.76
C THR A 71 12.52 25.11 2.14
N GLY A 72 11.21 25.10 2.30
CA GLY A 72 10.50 24.75 3.54
C GLY A 72 9.96 23.32 3.57
N VAL A 73 10.17 22.51 2.51
CA VAL A 73 9.86 21.08 2.48
C VAL A 73 11.00 20.32 3.13
N THR A 74 10.69 19.46 4.10
CA THR A 74 11.70 18.78 4.92
C THR A 74 11.58 17.25 4.88
N GLN A 75 10.42 16.72 4.53
CA GLN A 75 10.18 15.28 4.50
C GLN A 75 10.44 14.62 3.14
N PHE A 76 10.54 15.43 2.08
CA PHE A 76 10.67 14.95 0.71
C PHE A 76 11.80 15.64 -0.05
N ALA A 77 12.46 14.88 -0.91
CA ALA A 77 13.53 15.33 -1.80
C ALA A 77 13.30 14.86 -3.23
N LYS A 78 14.05 15.45 -4.17
CA LYS A 78 14.04 15.02 -5.57
C LYS A 78 14.37 13.53 -5.70
N GLY A 79 13.52 12.80 -6.41
CA GLY A 79 13.64 11.35 -6.63
C GLY A 79 12.70 10.51 -5.77
N ASP A 80 12.08 11.09 -4.73
CA ASP A 80 11.15 10.35 -3.87
C ASP A 80 9.85 10.02 -4.61
N HIS A 81 9.42 8.78 -4.50
CA HIS A 81 8.12 8.33 -4.98
C HIS A 81 7.06 8.65 -3.92
N VAL A 82 5.97 9.31 -4.35
CA VAL A 82 4.97 9.87 -3.46
C VAL A 82 3.55 9.61 -3.95
N LEU A 83 2.68 9.32 -2.99
CA LEU A 83 1.24 9.36 -3.12
C LEU A 83 0.78 10.79 -2.86
N ILE A 84 -0.11 11.30 -3.71
CA ILE A 84 -0.68 12.64 -3.60
C ILE A 84 -2.07 12.53 -2.98
N SER A 85 -2.26 13.13 -1.81
CA SER A 85 -3.59 13.30 -1.21
C SER A 85 -4.46 14.21 -2.07
N CYS A 86 -5.74 13.88 -2.25
CA CYS A 86 -6.70 14.80 -2.88
C CYS A 86 -6.94 16.08 -2.05
N ILE A 87 -6.56 16.05 -0.77
CA ILE A 87 -6.64 17.16 0.19
C ILE A 87 -5.26 17.70 0.49
N SER A 88 -5.04 19.00 0.22
CA SER A 88 -3.85 19.70 0.68
C SER A 88 -4.07 20.27 2.08
N SER A 89 -3.11 20.13 2.99
CA SER A 89 -3.29 20.60 4.38
C SER A 89 -2.08 21.38 4.86
N CYS A 90 -2.25 22.50 5.58
CA CYS A 90 -1.13 23.32 6.04
C CYS A 90 -0.57 22.92 7.41
N GLY A 91 -1.19 21.94 8.07
CA GLY A 91 -0.81 21.45 9.41
C GLY A 91 -1.01 22.44 10.58
N LYS A 92 -1.24 23.73 10.32
CA LYS A 92 -1.15 24.79 11.36
C LYS A 92 -2.43 25.55 11.67
N CYS A 93 -3.38 25.66 10.74
CA CYS A 93 -4.62 26.41 10.97
C CYS A 93 -5.55 25.70 11.97
N SER A 94 -6.58 26.41 12.47
CA SER A 94 -7.55 25.87 13.45
C SER A 94 -8.22 24.58 12.98
N ASN A 95 -8.56 24.46 11.69
CA ASN A 95 -9.17 23.26 11.12
C ASN A 95 -8.16 22.11 11.03
N CYS A 96 -6.92 22.36 10.60
CA CYS A 96 -5.89 21.32 10.58
C CYS A 96 -5.56 20.80 11.99
N ARG A 97 -5.54 21.65 13.01
CA ARG A 97 -5.34 21.22 14.41
C ARG A 97 -6.47 20.32 14.94
N ARG A 98 -7.63 20.32 14.28
CA ARG A 98 -8.77 19.45 14.57
C ARG A 98 -8.83 18.21 13.68
N GLY A 99 -7.85 18.02 12.79
CA GLY A 99 -7.87 16.95 11.77
C GLY A 99 -8.84 17.21 10.60
N MET A 100 -9.40 18.42 10.48
CA MET A 100 -10.33 18.78 9.41
C MET A 100 -9.58 19.38 8.21
N TYR A 101 -8.75 18.57 7.55
CA TYR A 101 -7.88 19.00 6.45
C TYR A 101 -8.66 19.45 5.21
N SER A 102 -9.85 18.89 4.96
CA SER A 102 -10.77 19.33 3.91
C SER A 102 -11.14 20.80 4.00
N HIS A 103 -11.13 21.35 5.21
CA HIS A 103 -11.43 22.75 5.52
C HIS A 103 -10.16 23.57 5.85
N CYS A 104 -8.98 23.12 5.40
CA CYS A 104 -7.75 23.88 5.60
C CYS A 104 -7.87 25.29 5.00
N ALA A 105 -7.43 26.30 5.74
CA ALA A 105 -7.57 27.71 5.34
C ALA A 105 -6.75 28.09 4.09
N THR A 106 -5.71 27.33 3.79
CA THR A 106 -4.81 27.53 2.64
C THR A 106 -4.64 26.24 1.83
N GLY A 107 -5.62 25.35 1.94
CA GLY A 107 -5.61 24.00 1.39
C GLY A 107 -7.06 23.51 1.19
N GLY A 108 -7.34 22.26 1.54
CA GLY A 108 -8.60 21.59 1.29
C GLY A 108 -8.57 20.83 -0.05
N TRP A 109 -9.75 20.55 -0.59
CA TRP A 109 -9.87 20.02 -1.96
C TRP A 109 -9.73 21.17 -2.97
N ILE A 110 -8.49 21.40 -3.41
CA ILE A 110 -8.14 22.48 -4.33
C ILE A 110 -7.55 21.99 -5.65
N LEU A 111 -6.89 20.82 -5.66
CA LEU A 111 -6.35 20.19 -6.86
C LEU A 111 -7.48 19.88 -7.84
N GLY A 112 -7.33 20.27 -9.10
CA GLY A 112 -8.37 20.08 -10.11
C GLY A 112 -9.61 20.98 -9.95
N ASN A 113 -9.68 21.82 -8.91
CA ASN A 113 -10.86 22.65 -8.60
C ASN A 113 -10.55 24.16 -8.49
N THR A 114 -9.65 24.59 -7.61
CA THR A 114 -9.20 25.99 -7.50
C THR A 114 -7.72 26.21 -7.86
N ILE A 115 -6.92 25.14 -7.94
CA ILE A 115 -5.60 25.10 -8.57
C ILE A 115 -5.49 23.93 -9.57
N ASP A 116 -4.48 23.97 -10.44
CA ASP A 116 -4.22 22.91 -11.42
C ASP A 116 -4.01 21.53 -10.79
N GLY A 117 -4.61 20.52 -11.40
CA GLY A 117 -4.72 19.15 -10.90
C GLY A 117 -3.68 18.17 -11.43
N THR A 118 -3.98 16.89 -11.20
CA THR A 118 -3.08 15.73 -11.39
C THR A 118 -3.16 15.08 -12.77
N GLN A 119 -4.13 15.43 -13.61
CA GLN A 119 -4.26 14.90 -14.98
C GLN A 119 -3.34 15.65 -15.96
N ALA A 120 -2.04 15.62 -15.65
CA ALA A 120 -0.96 16.23 -16.40
C ALA A 120 0.35 15.46 -16.18
N GLU A 121 1.40 15.79 -16.92
CA GLU A 121 2.74 15.20 -16.70
C GLU A 121 3.42 15.69 -15.41
N TYR A 122 3.11 16.91 -14.95
CA TYR A 122 3.61 17.47 -13.70
C TYR A 122 2.50 18.22 -12.96
N VAL A 123 2.57 18.22 -11.63
CA VAL A 123 1.64 18.93 -10.76
C VAL A 123 2.40 19.65 -9.64
N ARG A 124 1.91 20.82 -9.23
CA ARG A 124 2.38 21.50 -8.03
C ARG A 124 1.52 21.10 -6.84
N ILE A 125 2.15 20.59 -5.79
CA ILE A 125 1.50 20.16 -4.55
C ILE A 125 1.79 21.16 -3.43
N PRO A 126 0.77 21.91 -2.96
CA PRO A 126 0.92 22.79 -1.80
C PRO A 126 1.09 22.01 -0.49
N HIS A 127 1.86 22.58 0.43
CA HIS A 127 2.13 21.99 1.76
C HIS A 127 2.59 20.53 1.66
N ALA A 128 3.65 20.30 0.88
CA ALA A 128 4.09 18.96 0.48
C ALA A 128 4.27 18.00 1.66
N ASP A 129 4.91 18.46 2.76
CA ASP A 129 5.16 17.67 3.98
C ASP A 129 3.88 17.11 4.63
N THR A 130 2.70 17.65 4.33
CA THR A 130 1.41 17.27 4.91
C THR A 130 0.35 16.92 3.86
N SER A 131 0.74 16.85 2.59
CA SER A 131 -0.13 16.51 1.45
C SER A 131 0.41 15.35 0.61
N LEU A 132 1.68 14.98 0.79
CA LEU A 132 2.32 13.83 0.17
C LEU A 132 2.55 12.72 1.20
N TYR A 133 2.53 11.47 0.73
CA TYR A 133 2.91 10.30 1.52
C TYR A 133 3.98 9.50 0.78
N PRO A 134 5.04 9.03 1.46
CA PRO A 134 6.08 8.25 0.81
C PRO A 134 5.51 6.91 0.33
N ILE A 135 5.87 6.52 -0.89
CA ILE A 135 5.59 5.20 -1.45
C ILE A 135 6.80 4.31 -1.20
N PRO A 136 6.65 3.19 -0.46
CA PRO A 136 7.76 2.26 -0.29
C PRO A 136 8.19 1.64 -1.62
N GLN A 137 9.49 1.40 -1.73
CA GLN A 137 10.07 0.77 -2.91
C GLN A 137 9.41 -0.59 -3.19
N GLY A 138 9.05 -0.81 -4.45
CA GLY A 138 8.40 -2.06 -4.88
C GLY A 138 6.90 -2.14 -4.59
N ALA A 139 6.29 -1.12 -3.98
CA ALA A 139 4.84 -1.06 -3.85
C ALA A 139 4.16 -0.89 -5.22
N ASP A 140 2.97 -1.48 -5.37
CA ASP A 140 2.17 -1.32 -6.57
C ASP A 140 1.53 0.07 -6.60
N GLU A 141 2.15 1.00 -7.33
CA GLU A 141 1.65 2.37 -7.39
C GLU A 141 0.25 2.49 -8.02
N GLU A 142 -0.15 1.60 -8.94
CA GLU A 142 -1.52 1.62 -9.48
C GLU A 142 -2.54 1.44 -8.34
N ALA A 143 -2.27 0.45 -7.48
CA ALA A 143 -3.06 0.16 -6.30
C ALA A 143 -3.10 1.38 -5.36
N LEU A 144 -1.96 2.06 -5.18
CA LEU A 144 -1.84 3.21 -4.28
C LEU A 144 -2.57 4.45 -4.80
N VAL A 145 -2.81 4.62 -6.10
CA VAL A 145 -3.64 5.73 -6.61
C VAL A 145 -5.00 5.75 -5.90
N MET A 146 -5.57 4.59 -5.56
CA MET A 146 -6.87 4.49 -4.87
C MET A 146 -6.85 5.06 -3.43
N LEU A 147 -5.68 5.20 -2.82
CA LEU A 147 -5.49 5.86 -1.52
C LEU A 147 -5.47 7.39 -1.63
N SER A 148 -5.39 7.96 -2.83
CA SER A 148 -5.39 9.41 -3.03
C SER A 148 -6.74 10.03 -2.64
N ASP A 149 -7.84 9.30 -2.86
CA ASP A 149 -9.21 9.78 -2.64
C ASP A 149 -10.17 8.65 -2.24
N ILE A 150 -10.43 7.68 -3.13
CA ILE A 150 -11.61 6.81 -2.96
C ILE A 150 -11.59 5.97 -1.69
N LEU A 151 -10.44 5.43 -1.27
CA LEU A 151 -10.32 4.64 -0.05
C LEU A 151 -10.50 5.49 1.21
N PRO A 152 -9.77 6.61 1.42
CA PRO A 152 -10.05 7.48 2.56
C PRO A 152 -11.47 8.06 2.53
N THR A 153 -12.04 8.35 1.35
CA THR A 153 -13.43 8.82 1.23
C THR A 153 -14.43 7.76 1.67
N GLY A 154 -14.32 6.52 1.16
CA GLY A 154 -15.17 5.40 1.58
C GLY A 154 -15.06 5.12 3.08
N PHE A 155 -13.83 5.20 3.62
CA PHE A 155 -13.57 4.92 5.02
C PHE A 155 -14.04 6.06 5.96
N GLU A 156 -13.58 7.28 5.73
CA GLU A 156 -13.86 8.41 6.63
C GLU A 156 -15.31 8.89 6.53
N CYS A 157 -15.82 9.05 5.31
CA CYS A 157 -17.16 9.60 5.07
C CYS A 157 -18.24 8.53 5.19
N GLY A 158 -17.93 7.28 4.85
CA GLY A 158 -18.86 6.16 4.95
C GLY A 158 -18.76 5.43 6.28
N VAL A 159 -17.64 4.73 6.50
CA VAL A 159 -17.49 3.76 7.59
C VAL A 159 -17.40 4.43 8.97
N LEU A 160 -16.49 5.39 9.14
CA LEU A 160 -16.27 6.07 10.41
C LEU A 160 -17.45 6.97 10.77
N ASN A 161 -17.89 7.80 9.82
CA ASN A 161 -19.06 8.67 9.97
C ASN A 161 -20.36 7.89 10.18
N GLY A 162 -20.51 6.75 9.50
CA GLY A 162 -21.60 5.79 9.69
C GLY A 162 -21.51 4.98 10.97
N LYS A 163 -20.41 5.13 11.73
CA LYS A 163 -20.14 4.43 12.99
C LYS A 163 -20.28 2.92 12.87
N VAL A 164 -19.83 2.32 11.77
CA VAL A 164 -19.88 0.87 11.57
C VAL A 164 -19.23 0.15 12.76
N GLN A 165 -19.92 -0.85 13.31
CA GLN A 165 -19.48 -1.63 14.46
C GLN A 165 -19.40 -3.13 14.14
N PRO A 166 -18.57 -3.88 14.87
CA PRO A 166 -18.61 -5.34 14.86
C PRO A 166 -20.02 -5.86 15.14
N GLY A 167 -20.47 -6.81 14.32
CA GLY A 167 -21.80 -7.41 14.43
C GLY A 167 -22.96 -6.53 13.97
N GLY A 168 -22.71 -5.29 13.51
CA GLY A 168 -23.74 -4.41 12.98
C GLY A 168 -24.23 -4.81 11.59
N THR A 169 -25.38 -4.28 11.18
CA THR A 169 -25.97 -4.42 9.85
C THR A 169 -25.73 -3.14 9.04
N VAL A 170 -25.02 -3.24 7.93
CA VAL A 170 -24.69 -2.10 7.06
C VAL A 170 -25.35 -2.27 5.69
N ALA A 171 -26.07 -1.26 5.23
CA ALA A 171 -26.44 -1.14 3.82
C ALA A 171 -25.61 -0.05 3.12
N ILE A 172 -25.14 -0.35 1.92
CA ILE A 172 -24.45 0.60 1.05
C ILE A 172 -25.32 0.80 -0.19
N VAL A 173 -25.82 2.02 -0.38
CA VAL A 173 -26.64 2.41 -1.53
C VAL A 173 -25.73 3.02 -2.59
N GLY A 174 -25.54 2.29 -3.69
CA GLY A 174 -24.63 2.61 -4.78
C GLY A 174 -23.39 1.72 -4.78
N SER A 175 -23.25 0.89 -5.80
CA SER A 175 -22.12 -0.02 -6.02
C SER A 175 -21.11 0.54 -7.05
N GLY A 176 -20.98 1.87 -7.09
CA GLY A 176 -19.89 2.54 -7.80
C GLY A 176 -18.56 2.46 -7.04
N PRO A 177 -17.48 3.10 -7.55
CA PRO A 177 -16.16 3.03 -6.93
C PRO A 177 -16.12 3.45 -5.45
N ILE A 178 -16.86 4.49 -5.07
CA ILE A 178 -16.94 4.96 -3.68
C ILE A 178 -17.67 3.95 -2.79
N GLY A 179 -18.79 3.39 -3.24
CA GLY A 179 -19.52 2.37 -2.48
C GLY A 179 -18.71 1.07 -2.32
N LEU A 180 -17.96 0.67 -3.35
CA LEU A 180 -17.04 -0.46 -3.25
C LEU A 180 -15.85 -0.16 -2.32
N ALA A 181 -15.32 1.06 -2.31
CA ALA A 181 -14.31 1.46 -1.33
C ALA A 181 -14.86 1.46 0.11
N ALA A 182 -16.09 1.92 0.32
CA ALA A 182 -16.78 1.81 1.60
C ALA A 182 -17.00 0.35 2.00
N LEU A 183 -17.36 -0.54 1.06
CA LEU A 183 -17.48 -1.98 1.30
C LEU A 183 -16.17 -2.62 1.76
N LEU A 184 -15.07 -2.34 1.06
CA LEU A 184 -13.75 -2.89 1.40
C LEU A 184 -13.29 -2.43 2.79
N THR A 185 -13.54 -1.16 3.11
CA THR A 185 -13.09 -0.57 4.38
C THR A 185 -14.05 -0.86 5.54
N ALA A 186 -15.35 -1.11 5.28
CA ALA A 186 -16.31 -1.52 6.31
C ALA A 186 -15.97 -2.89 6.92
N GLN A 187 -15.37 -3.79 6.13
CA GLN A 187 -14.93 -5.11 6.59
C GLN A 187 -13.87 -5.03 7.70
N LEU A 188 -13.13 -3.92 7.82
CA LEU A 188 -12.19 -3.70 8.94
C LEU A 188 -12.88 -3.73 10.31
N TYR A 189 -14.20 -3.46 10.34
CA TYR A 189 -15.00 -3.47 11.55
C TYR A 189 -15.82 -4.76 11.71
N SER A 190 -15.71 -5.73 10.81
CA SER A 190 -16.43 -7.03 10.90
C SER A 190 -17.95 -6.90 11.19
N PRO A 191 -18.70 -6.12 10.40
CA PRO A 191 -20.17 -6.11 10.49
C PRO A 191 -20.73 -7.52 10.23
N ALA A 192 -21.88 -7.85 10.81
CA ALA A 192 -22.55 -9.12 10.58
C ALA A 192 -23.11 -9.21 9.15
N ASP A 193 -23.63 -8.09 8.64
CA ASP A 193 -24.25 -7.98 7.33
C ASP A 193 -23.72 -6.76 6.57
N LEU A 194 -23.36 -6.98 5.30
CA LEU A 194 -22.99 -5.94 4.33
C LEU A 194 -23.89 -6.09 3.09
N ILE A 195 -24.97 -5.31 3.07
CA ILE A 195 -25.99 -5.32 2.03
C ILE A 195 -25.63 -4.26 0.98
N MET A 196 -25.25 -4.68 -0.22
CA MET A 196 -25.01 -3.76 -1.34
C MET A 196 -26.28 -3.56 -2.17
N ILE A 197 -26.63 -2.31 -2.47
CA ILE A 197 -27.85 -1.96 -3.23
C ILE A 197 -27.46 -1.16 -4.47
N ASP A 198 -27.87 -1.62 -5.65
CA ASP A 198 -27.64 -0.94 -6.93
C ASP A 198 -28.70 -1.40 -7.95
N LEU A 199 -28.79 -0.74 -9.10
CA LEU A 199 -29.63 -1.16 -10.22
C LEU A 199 -28.88 -2.11 -11.18
N ASP A 200 -27.55 -2.02 -11.22
CA ASP A 200 -26.69 -2.78 -12.13
C ASP A 200 -26.18 -4.08 -11.48
N GLU A 201 -26.66 -5.21 -11.99
CA GLU A 201 -26.28 -6.54 -11.54
C GLU A 201 -24.76 -6.80 -11.68
N ASN A 202 -24.09 -6.22 -12.69
CA ASN A 202 -22.64 -6.42 -12.86
C ASN A 202 -21.88 -5.83 -11.67
N ARG A 203 -22.28 -4.66 -11.19
CA ARG A 203 -21.66 -4.00 -10.03
C ARG A 203 -21.93 -4.76 -8.75
N LEU A 204 -23.16 -5.26 -8.57
CA LEU A 204 -23.50 -6.14 -7.45
C LEU A 204 -22.69 -7.43 -7.45
N ASN A 205 -22.40 -8.01 -8.62
CA ASN A 205 -21.52 -9.18 -8.75
C ASN A 205 -20.06 -8.86 -8.41
N VAL A 206 -19.59 -7.64 -8.65
CA VAL A 206 -18.30 -7.17 -8.11
C VAL A 206 -18.38 -7.05 -6.59
N ALA A 207 -19.42 -6.42 -6.05
CA ALA A 207 -19.58 -6.25 -4.60
C ALA A 207 -19.59 -7.58 -3.84
N LYS A 208 -20.26 -8.62 -4.36
CA LYS A 208 -20.21 -9.98 -3.79
C LYS A 208 -18.78 -10.51 -3.72
N ARG A 209 -18.02 -10.39 -4.81
CA ARG A 209 -16.61 -10.80 -4.85
C ARG A 209 -15.74 -10.03 -3.87
N PHE A 210 -16.15 -8.80 -3.52
CA PHE A 210 -15.42 -7.93 -2.58
C PHE A 210 -15.88 -8.10 -1.13
N GLY A 211 -16.79 -9.03 -0.83
CA GLY A 211 -17.20 -9.34 0.53
C GLY A 211 -18.55 -8.79 0.96
N ALA A 212 -19.39 -8.30 0.03
CA ALA A 212 -20.79 -8.05 0.35
C ALA A 212 -21.48 -9.37 0.70
N THR A 213 -22.11 -9.45 1.87
CA THR A 213 -22.82 -10.65 2.32
C THR A 213 -24.14 -10.83 1.58
N GLN A 214 -24.76 -9.72 1.16
CA GLN A 214 -26.03 -9.70 0.45
C GLN A 214 -26.03 -8.60 -0.63
N THR A 215 -26.84 -8.79 -1.66
CA THR A 215 -27.04 -7.78 -2.72
C THR A 215 -28.51 -7.63 -3.07
N ILE A 216 -28.93 -6.40 -3.32
CA ILE A 216 -30.29 -6.06 -3.75
C ILE A 216 -30.22 -5.30 -5.06
N GLN A 217 -30.79 -5.87 -6.12
CA GLN A 217 -30.91 -5.22 -7.42
C GLN A 217 -32.25 -4.48 -7.53
N ALA A 218 -32.39 -3.36 -6.85
CA ALA A 218 -33.63 -2.58 -6.84
C ALA A 218 -33.37 -1.12 -6.43
N GLY A 219 -34.36 -0.26 -6.68
CA GLY A 219 -34.38 1.13 -6.22
C GLY A 219 -35.67 1.48 -5.48
N GLY A 220 -35.64 2.58 -4.73
CA GLY A 220 -36.80 3.13 -4.03
C GLY A 220 -37.50 2.12 -3.11
N GLY A 221 -38.84 2.18 -3.08
CA GLY A 221 -39.64 1.38 -2.16
C GLY A 221 -39.48 -0.15 -2.32
N ASP A 222 -39.01 -0.65 -3.46
CA ASP A 222 -38.74 -2.08 -3.60
C ASP A 222 -37.46 -2.51 -2.89
N ALA A 223 -36.37 -1.73 -3.04
CA ALA A 223 -35.14 -1.94 -2.29
C ALA A 223 -35.41 -1.86 -0.78
N SER A 224 -36.20 -0.88 -0.36
CA SER A 224 -36.60 -0.69 1.04
C SER A 224 -37.32 -1.91 1.63
N ARG A 225 -38.31 -2.46 0.91
CA ARG A 225 -39.01 -3.70 1.32
C ARG A 225 -38.06 -4.90 1.43
N GLN A 226 -37.14 -5.06 0.48
CA GLN A 226 -36.18 -6.17 0.50
C GLN A 226 -35.21 -6.07 1.68
N VAL A 227 -34.67 -4.88 1.96
CA VAL A 227 -33.81 -4.65 3.14
C VAL A 227 -34.58 -4.94 4.43
N LEU A 228 -35.81 -4.45 4.55
CA LEU A 228 -36.64 -4.71 5.73
C LEU A 228 -36.96 -6.20 5.88
N ALA A 229 -37.22 -6.93 4.80
CA ALA A 229 -37.41 -8.38 4.85
C ALA A 229 -36.14 -9.11 5.35
N GLN A 230 -34.96 -8.77 4.81
CA GLN A 230 -33.67 -9.36 5.20
C GLN A 230 -33.32 -9.06 6.66
N THR A 231 -33.72 -7.88 7.16
CA THR A 231 -33.46 -7.43 8.54
C THR A 231 -34.62 -7.70 9.51
N ARG A 232 -35.59 -8.53 9.11
CA ARG A 232 -36.78 -8.90 9.92
C ARG A 232 -37.56 -7.70 10.44
N GLY A 233 -37.69 -6.68 9.60
CA GLY A 233 -38.40 -5.42 9.86
C GLY A 233 -37.62 -4.39 10.69
N LYS A 234 -36.38 -4.67 11.09
CA LYS A 234 -35.60 -3.76 11.95
C LYS A 234 -35.01 -2.58 11.18
N GLY A 235 -34.58 -2.80 9.94
CA GLY A 235 -33.70 -1.88 9.21
C GLY A 235 -32.22 -2.13 9.51
N VAL A 236 -31.38 -1.21 9.07
CA VAL A 236 -29.91 -1.29 9.19
C VAL A 236 -29.34 -0.32 10.23
N ASP A 237 -28.29 -0.72 10.93
CA ASP A 237 -27.61 0.14 11.91
C ASP A 237 -26.88 1.29 11.22
N THR A 238 -26.33 1.05 10.03
CA THR A 238 -25.68 2.05 9.19
C THR A 238 -26.19 1.98 7.76
N ALA A 239 -26.68 3.10 7.22
CA ALA A 239 -26.98 3.27 5.80
C ALA A 239 -25.97 4.23 5.17
N ILE A 240 -25.14 3.76 4.25
CA ILE A 240 -24.15 4.56 3.54
C ILE A 240 -24.73 4.96 2.18
N GLU A 241 -24.93 6.26 1.97
CA GLU A 241 -25.33 6.84 0.68
C GLU A 241 -24.06 7.15 -0.13
N ALA A 242 -23.91 6.48 -1.28
CA ALA A 242 -22.72 6.58 -2.12
C ALA A 242 -23.05 6.93 -3.59
N VAL A 243 -24.16 7.65 -3.83
CA VAL A 243 -24.60 8.06 -5.19
C VAL A 243 -24.73 9.57 -5.32
N GLY A 244 -25.38 10.24 -4.36
CA GLY A 244 -25.56 11.70 -4.37
C GLY A 244 -26.83 12.18 -5.07
N ILE A 245 -27.91 11.39 -5.08
CA ILE A 245 -29.20 11.81 -5.64
C ILE A 245 -30.34 11.71 -4.61
N PRO A 246 -31.44 12.49 -4.75
CA PRO A 246 -32.52 12.48 -3.76
C PRO A 246 -33.10 11.09 -3.48
N ALA A 247 -33.32 10.31 -4.53
CA ALA A 247 -33.92 8.98 -4.42
C ALA A 247 -33.08 8.00 -3.56
N THR A 248 -31.75 8.09 -3.59
CA THR A 248 -30.87 7.20 -2.81
C THR A 248 -30.72 7.67 -1.38
N PHE A 249 -30.73 8.99 -1.14
CA PHE A 249 -30.79 9.55 0.21
C PHE A 249 -32.12 9.23 0.91
N GLU A 250 -33.25 9.35 0.21
CA GLU A 250 -34.57 8.96 0.70
C GLU A 250 -34.67 7.47 0.98
N LEU A 251 -34.11 6.61 0.11
CA LEU A 251 -33.99 5.17 0.39
C LEU A 251 -33.25 4.90 1.70
N CYS A 252 -32.13 5.60 1.97
CA CYS A 252 -31.40 5.47 3.23
C CYS A 252 -32.27 5.80 4.46
N GLN A 253 -33.15 6.80 4.36
CA GLN A 253 -34.09 7.17 5.43
C GLN A 253 -35.15 6.09 5.68
N GLU A 254 -35.57 5.38 4.64
CA GLU A 254 -36.55 4.29 4.77
C GLU A 254 -35.96 3.05 5.44
N ILE A 255 -34.69 2.74 5.16
CA ILE A 255 -34.05 1.48 5.61
C ILE A 255 -33.30 1.59 6.93
N VAL A 256 -32.90 2.79 7.37
CA VAL A 256 -32.17 2.97 8.63
C VAL A 256 -33.01 2.47 9.81
N ALA A 257 -32.41 1.77 10.78
CA ALA A 257 -33.05 1.32 12.00
C ALA A 257 -33.19 2.46 13.03
N PRO A 258 -34.07 2.35 14.04
CA PRO A 258 -34.05 3.29 15.17
C PRO A 258 -32.67 3.34 15.85
N GLY A 259 -32.14 4.53 16.09
CA GLY A 259 -30.79 4.76 16.62
C GLY A 259 -29.66 4.65 15.59
N GLY A 260 -29.99 4.29 14.34
CA GLY A 260 -29.02 4.10 13.27
C GLY A 260 -28.47 5.39 12.68
N VAL A 261 -27.47 5.25 11.80
CA VAL A 261 -26.75 6.37 11.18
C VAL A 261 -26.85 6.32 9.67
N ILE A 262 -27.22 7.45 9.06
CA ILE A 262 -27.11 7.69 7.63
C ILE A 262 -25.79 8.44 7.38
N ALA A 263 -24.88 7.82 6.63
CA ALA A 263 -23.61 8.39 6.22
C ALA A 263 -23.66 8.79 4.75
N ASN A 264 -23.79 10.09 4.49
CA ASN A 264 -23.80 10.62 3.13
C ASN A 264 -22.38 10.88 2.65
N ILE A 265 -21.97 10.15 1.61
CA ILE A 265 -20.73 10.37 0.88
C ILE A 265 -20.97 11.14 -0.42
N GLY A 266 -22.08 10.83 -1.11
CA GLY A 266 -22.38 11.37 -2.44
C GLY A 266 -22.48 12.90 -2.47
N VAL A 267 -21.99 13.49 -3.57
CA VAL A 267 -22.17 14.92 -3.84
C VAL A 267 -23.59 15.15 -4.37
N HIS A 268 -24.38 15.95 -3.66
CA HIS A 268 -25.73 16.31 -4.08
C HIS A 268 -25.73 17.64 -4.86
N GLY A 269 -26.05 17.57 -6.16
CA GLY A 269 -26.24 18.78 -7.00
C GLY A 269 -27.61 19.45 -6.83
N VAL A 270 -28.55 18.76 -6.17
CA VAL A 270 -29.91 19.24 -5.88
C VAL A 270 -30.31 18.88 -4.46
N LYS A 271 -31.33 19.55 -3.92
CA LYS A 271 -31.88 19.20 -2.60
C LYS A 271 -32.45 17.78 -2.58
N ALA A 272 -32.38 17.13 -1.43
CA ALA A 272 -33.13 15.91 -1.11
C ALA A 272 -34.05 16.19 0.08
N ASP A 273 -35.22 15.55 0.13
CA ASP A 273 -36.17 15.78 1.21
C ASP A 273 -35.78 14.96 2.45
N LEU A 274 -35.83 15.59 3.63
CA LEU A 274 -35.61 14.95 4.92
C LEU A 274 -36.96 14.74 5.62
N HIS A 275 -37.40 13.49 5.70
CA HIS A 275 -38.71 13.10 6.19
C HIS A 275 -38.78 13.07 7.73
N LEU A 276 -38.58 14.23 8.38
CA LEU A 276 -38.63 14.34 9.85
C LEU A 276 -39.96 13.89 10.44
N GLU A 277 -41.06 14.01 9.70
CA GLU A 277 -42.37 13.48 10.11
C GLU A 277 -42.36 11.96 10.35
N LYS A 278 -41.41 11.23 9.74
CA LYS A 278 -41.18 9.79 9.94
C LYS A 278 -39.97 9.49 10.84
N LEU A 279 -38.99 10.39 10.91
CA LEU A 279 -37.68 10.13 11.51
C LEU A 279 -37.54 10.64 12.96
N TRP A 280 -38.34 11.62 13.39
CA TRP A 280 -38.15 12.30 14.68
C TRP A 280 -38.18 11.34 15.88
N SER A 281 -39.02 10.30 15.84
CA SER A 281 -39.17 9.30 16.91
C SER A 281 -38.24 8.10 16.76
N ARG A 282 -37.33 8.12 15.77
CA ARG A 282 -36.39 7.01 15.48
C ARG A 282 -34.98 7.26 15.98
N ASN A 283 -34.68 8.41 16.59
CA ASN A 283 -33.36 8.70 17.18
C ASN A 283 -32.17 8.53 16.21
N ILE A 284 -32.37 8.75 14.91
CA ILE A 284 -31.32 8.56 13.92
C ILE A 284 -30.27 9.69 13.97
N ALA A 285 -29.10 9.44 13.40
CA ALA A 285 -28.13 10.47 13.05
C ALA A 285 -27.91 10.55 11.54
N ILE A 286 -27.61 11.74 11.04
CA ILE A 286 -27.21 11.97 9.65
C ILE A 286 -25.86 12.66 9.67
N THR A 287 -24.92 12.17 8.87
CA THR A 287 -23.58 12.74 8.73
C THR A 287 -23.30 13.08 7.28
N THR A 288 -22.62 14.19 7.07
CA THR A 288 -22.04 14.59 5.77
C THR A 288 -20.58 14.93 6.00
N ARG A 289 -19.73 14.73 4.99
CA ARG A 289 -18.30 15.03 5.09
C ARG A 289 -17.65 15.10 3.71
N LEU A 290 -16.79 16.10 3.52
CA LEU A 290 -15.70 16.03 2.55
C LEU A 290 -14.53 15.32 3.23
N VAL A 291 -13.92 14.35 2.54
CA VAL A 291 -12.81 13.54 3.08
C VAL A 291 -11.68 14.44 3.60
N ASP A 292 -11.10 14.12 4.76
CA ASP A 292 -9.93 14.83 5.28
C ASP A 292 -8.61 14.12 4.93
N ALA A 293 -8.69 12.85 4.55
CA ALA A 293 -7.57 11.98 4.20
C ALA A 293 -6.56 11.77 5.35
N VAL A 294 -6.99 12.03 6.60
CA VAL A 294 -6.23 11.78 7.83
C VAL A 294 -5.98 10.29 8.05
N THR A 295 -6.81 9.43 7.46
CA THR A 295 -6.69 7.96 7.56
C THR A 295 -5.74 7.35 6.53
N THR A 296 -5.18 8.15 5.62
CA THR A 296 -4.27 7.66 4.56
C THR A 296 -3.08 6.85 5.11
N PRO A 297 -2.38 7.26 6.19
CA PRO A 297 -1.31 6.44 6.77
C PRO A 297 -1.77 5.08 7.28
N LEU A 298 -2.99 4.99 7.83
CA LEU A 298 -3.57 3.72 8.28
C LEU A 298 -3.90 2.85 7.06
N LEU A 299 -4.57 3.42 6.06
CA LEU A 299 -5.00 2.69 4.87
C LEU A 299 -3.79 2.22 4.04
N LEU A 300 -2.71 3.00 3.98
CA LEU A 300 -1.46 2.61 3.34
C LEU A 300 -0.89 1.33 3.96
N LYS A 301 -0.83 1.25 5.29
CA LYS A 301 -0.41 0.03 6.01
C LYS A 301 -1.35 -1.15 5.75
N THR A 302 -2.65 -0.89 5.73
CA THR A 302 -3.68 -1.92 5.46
C THR A 302 -3.52 -2.51 4.06
N VAL A 303 -3.30 -1.66 3.04
CA VAL A 303 -3.03 -2.10 1.66
C VAL A 303 -1.72 -2.88 1.57
N GLN A 304 -0.65 -2.38 2.19
CA GLN A 304 0.66 -3.06 2.20
C GLN A 304 0.63 -4.44 2.88
N SER A 305 -0.18 -4.58 3.93
CA SER A 305 -0.37 -5.87 4.61
C SER A 305 -1.25 -6.86 3.82
N GLY A 306 -1.80 -6.46 2.67
CA GLY A 306 -2.69 -7.27 1.85
C GLY A 306 -4.10 -7.45 2.44
N LYS A 307 -4.47 -6.68 3.48
CA LYS A 307 -5.81 -6.73 4.09
C LYS A 307 -6.88 -6.11 3.20
N ILE A 308 -6.49 -5.11 2.40
CA ILE A 308 -7.31 -4.54 1.34
C ILE A 308 -6.49 -4.63 0.06
N ASP A 309 -7.07 -5.20 -0.99
CA ASP A 309 -6.49 -5.20 -2.32
C ASP A 309 -7.26 -4.26 -3.26
N PRO A 310 -6.81 -2.98 -3.37
CA PRO A 310 -7.52 -1.99 -4.17
C PRO A 310 -7.29 -2.15 -5.68
N ARG A 311 -6.39 -3.05 -6.11
CA ARG A 311 -6.19 -3.34 -7.55
C ARG A 311 -7.47 -3.83 -8.19
N ASN A 312 -8.32 -4.52 -7.41
CA ASN A 312 -9.60 -5.01 -7.89
C ASN A 312 -10.57 -3.89 -8.29
N LEU A 313 -10.39 -2.66 -7.79
CA LEU A 313 -11.18 -1.49 -8.21
C LEU A 313 -10.78 -1.00 -9.60
N ILE A 314 -9.59 -1.37 -10.09
CA ILE A 314 -9.03 -0.92 -11.36
C ILE A 314 -9.49 -1.86 -12.47
N THR A 315 -10.16 -1.31 -13.48
CA THR A 315 -10.76 -2.10 -14.56
C THR A 315 -10.18 -1.79 -15.93
N HIS A 316 -9.76 -0.54 -16.15
CA HIS A 316 -9.25 -0.07 -17.43
C HIS A 316 -7.97 0.72 -17.24
N ARG A 317 -7.11 0.71 -18.25
CA ARG A 317 -5.82 1.42 -18.27
C ARG A 317 -5.69 2.19 -19.58
N PHE A 318 -5.22 3.43 -19.49
CA PHE A 318 -5.00 4.32 -20.60
C PHE A 318 -3.66 5.02 -20.44
N ASN A 319 -3.06 5.48 -21.54
CA ASN A 319 -2.00 6.48 -21.46
C ASN A 319 -2.62 7.89 -21.38
N LEU A 320 -1.91 8.87 -20.81
CA LEU A 320 -2.34 10.28 -20.76
C LEU A 320 -2.74 10.82 -22.14
N ARG A 321 -2.10 10.35 -23.22
CA ARG A 321 -2.44 10.71 -24.61
C ARG A 321 -3.84 10.26 -25.04
N GLN A 322 -4.41 9.28 -24.34
CA GLN A 322 -5.74 8.69 -24.57
C GLN A 322 -6.74 9.11 -23.48
N ILE A 323 -6.47 10.19 -22.73
CA ILE A 323 -7.32 10.59 -21.61
C ILE A 323 -8.75 10.94 -22.05
N ALA A 324 -8.97 11.35 -23.30
CA ALA A 324 -10.31 11.56 -23.85
C ALA A 324 -11.13 10.25 -23.83
N ASP A 325 -10.55 9.16 -24.34
CA ASP A 325 -11.14 7.81 -24.34
C ASP A 325 -11.35 7.30 -22.90
N ALA A 326 -10.45 7.62 -21.99
CA ALA A 326 -10.59 7.29 -20.57
C ALA A 326 -11.83 7.96 -19.95
N TYR A 327 -12.06 9.23 -20.27
CA TYR A 327 -13.26 9.97 -19.84
C TYR A 327 -14.53 9.42 -20.47
N GLU A 328 -14.52 9.07 -21.75
CA GLU A 328 -15.67 8.44 -22.40
C GLU A 328 -15.99 7.08 -21.77
N THR A 329 -14.96 6.29 -21.49
CA THR A 329 -15.09 4.98 -20.84
C THR A 329 -15.69 5.11 -19.44
N PHE A 330 -15.19 6.05 -18.64
CA PHE A 330 -15.63 6.26 -17.26
C PHE A 330 -17.01 6.93 -17.18
N ALA A 331 -17.32 7.88 -18.07
CA ALA A 331 -18.65 8.48 -18.15
C ALA A 331 -19.73 7.45 -18.54
N ASN A 332 -19.36 6.42 -19.30
CA ASN A 332 -20.23 5.32 -19.70
C ASN A 332 -20.01 4.04 -18.87
N ALA A 333 -19.61 4.17 -17.60
CA ALA A 333 -19.21 3.06 -16.72
C ALA A 333 -20.21 1.89 -16.66
N ALA A 334 -21.51 2.13 -16.83
CA ALA A 334 -22.52 1.05 -16.85
C ALA A 334 -22.39 0.14 -18.09
N SER A 335 -22.14 0.70 -19.28
CA SER A 335 -21.98 -0.09 -20.51
C SER A 335 -20.57 -0.65 -20.65
N THR A 336 -19.55 0.11 -20.25
CA THR A 336 -18.14 -0.29 -20.30
C THR A 336 -17.73 -1.20 -19.14
N LYS A 337 -18.60 -1.35 -18.14
CA LYS A 337 -18.32 -2.06 -16.87
C LYS A 337 -17.10 -1.49 -16.14
N ALA A 338 -16.79 -0.21 -16.37
CA ALA A 338 -15.69 0.46 -15.70
C ALA A 338 -16.02 0.73 -14.22
N LEU A 339 -15.04 0.45 -13.35
CA LEU A 339 -15.05 0.89 -11.95
C LEU A 339 -14.11 2.07 -11.80
N LYS A 340 -12.80 1.85 -11.71
CA LYS A 340 -11.78 2.89 -11.84
C LYS A 340 -10.95 2.66 -13.09
N VAL A 341 -10.41 3.75 -13.62
CA VAL A 341 -9.48 3.77 -14.74
C VAL A 341 -8.13 4.29 -14.26
N ILE A 342 -7.04 3.66 -14.66
CA ILE A 342 -5.70 4.21 -14.45
C ILE A 342 -5.24 4.91 -15.71
N ILE A 343 -4.65 6.09 -15.55
CA ILE A 343 -4.04 6.86 -16.62
C ILE A 343 -2.55 6.94 -16.31
N GLU A 344 -1.74 6.28 -17.13
CA GLU A 344 -0.28 6.30 -17.02
C GLU A 344 0.31 7.43 -17.87
N THR A 345 1.35 8.08 -17.36
CA THR A 345 2.14 9.04 -18.14
C THR A 345 3.41 8.36 -18.67
N ASP A 346 4.14 9.04 -19.55
CA ASP A 346 5.44 8.57 -20.04
C ASP A 346 6.51 8.50 -18.93
N ALA A 347 6.21 8.97 -17.71
CA ALA A 347 7.06 8.84 -16.53
C ALA A 347 6.89 7.50 -15.79
N ALA A 348 5.81 6.76 -16.06
CA ALA A 348 5.58 5.46 -15.44
C ALA A 348 6.69 4.50 -15.88
N GLN A 349 7.46 3.97 -14.93
CA GLN A 349 8.27 2.79 -15.21
C GLN A 349 7.33 1.60 -15.38
N PRO A 350 7.58 0.70 -16.35
CA PRO A 350 6.76 -0.47 -16.51
C PRO A 350 6.79 -1.28 -15.21
N LEU A 351 5.62 -1.61 -14.67
CA LEU A 351 5.48 -2.70 -13.72
C LEU A 351 6.14 -3.92 -14.38
N GLN A 352 7.21 -4.45 -13.78
CA GLN A 352 7.69 -5.77 -14.20
C GLN A 352 6.53 -6.72 -13.98
N ALA A 353 5.90 -7.13 -15.08
CA ALA A 353 4.74 -8.00 -15.06
C ALA A 353 5.12 -9.28 -14.30
N GLN A 354 4.44 -9.53 -13.18
CA GLN A 354 4.36 -10.87 -12.61
C GLN A 354 3.55 -11.72 -13.60
N GLY A 355 4.26 -12.29 -14.57
CA GLY A 355 3.67 -13.13 -15.60
C GLY A 355 3.12 -14.41 -14.98
N ALA A 356 1.81 -14.61 -15.11
CA ALA A 356 1.23 -15.94 -15.12
C ALA A 356 1.90 -16.72 -16.26
N THR A 357 2.58 -17.82 -15.94
CA THR A 357 3.07 -18.77 -16.95
C THR A 357 2.63 -20.17 -16.58
N GLU A 358 1.82 -20.75 -17.46
CA GLU A 358 1.58 -22.18 -17.57
C GLU A 358 2.89 -22.93 -17.92
N PRO A 359 2.98 -24.23 -17.63
CA PRO A 359 4.25 -24.94 -17.51
C PRO A 359 4.81 -25.31 -18.89
N GLY A 360 5.98 -24.77 -19.24
CA GLY A 360 6.67 -25.16 -20.47
C GLY A 360 8.07 -24.59 -20.60
N THR A 361 9.06 -25.46 -20.32
CA THR A 361 10.50 -25.37 -20.64
C THR A 361 11.36 -24.31 -19.94
N LYS A 362 12.17 -24.80 -18.99
CA LYS A 362 13.23 -24.13 -18.23
C LYS A 362 14.21 -23.37 -19.13
N ALA A 363 14.33 -22.06 -18.90
CA ALA A 363 15.56 -21.31 -19.15
C ALA A 363 16.03 -20.72 -17.81
N SER A 364 17.27 -21.04 -17.43
CA SER A 364 17.92 -20.71 -16.15
C SER A 364 18.09 -19.20 -15.92
N SER A 365 17.73 -18.71 -14.73
CA SER A 365 17.89 -17.32 -14.31
C SER A 365 19.32 -17.01 -13.83
N PRO A 366 19.75 -15.72 -13.80
CA PRO A 366 21.13 -15.30 -13.46
C PRO A 366 21.53 -15.51 -11.98
N THR A 367 20.72 -16.20 -11.18
CA THR A 367 20.89 -16.38 -9.72
C THR A 367 21.58 -17.68 -9.31
N ASP A 368 21.94 -18.55 -10.25
CA ASP A 368 22.63 -19.83 -9.95
C ASP A 368 24.16 -19.72 -9.81
N VAL A 369 24.75 -18.53 -9.95
CA VAL A 369 26.22 -18.35 -9.96
C VAL A 369 26.88 -18.64 -8.60
N TRP A 370 26.15 -18.46 -7.49
CA TRP A 370 26.63 -18.73 -6.14
C TRP A 370 26.16 -20.09 -5.58
N SER A 371 25.48 -20.90 -6.39
CA SER A 371 25.09 -22.26 -6.02
C SER A 371 26.30 -23.19 -6.14
N CYS A 372 26.66 -23.90 -5.06
CA CYS A 372 27.81 -24.82 -5.06
C CYS A 372 27.69 -25.92 -4.01
N ASN A 373 28.46 -26.99 -4.18
CA ASN A 373 28.62 -28.00 -3.13
C ASN A 373 29.83 -27.64 -2.26
N LEU A 374 29.62 -27.59 -0.94
CA LEU A 374 30.67 -27.45 0.06
C LEU A 374 30.95 -28.80 0.70
N LEU A 375 32.22 -29.15 0.86
CA LEU A 375 32.65 -30.35 1.58
C LEU A 375 33.22 -29.94 2.93
N THR A 376 32.59 -30.36 4.02
CA THR A 376 33.11 -30.09 5.36
C THR A 376 34.30 -30.99 5.69
N ARG A 377 35.07 -30.64 6.73
CA ARG A 377 36.20 -31.45 7.20
C ARG A 377 35.80 -32.85 7.69
N SER A 378 34.55 -33.04 8.09
CA SER A 378 34.02 -34.35 8.50
C SER A 378 33.56 -35.20 7.31
N GLY A 379 33.70 -34.70 6.07
CA GLY A 379 33.25 -35.38 4.85
C GLY A 379 31.78 -35.15 4.48
N LEU A 380 31.07 -34.23 5.15
CA LEU A 380 29.67 -33.93 4.85
C LEU A 380 29.61 -33.04 3.60
N VAL A 381 28.78 -33.43 2.63
CA VAL A 381 28.51 -32.62 1.43
C VAL A 381 27.27 -31.78 1.69
N LEU A 382 27.41 -30.47 1.50
CA LEU A 382 26.33 -29.49 1.62
C LEU A 382 26.04 -28.88 0.25
N HIS A 383 24.79 -28.92 -0.19
CA HIS A 383 24.38 -28.19 -1.38
C HIS A 383 23.94 -26.78 -0.97
N VAL A 384 24.73 -25.76 -1.32
CA VAL A 384 24.46 -24.37 -0.95
C VAL A 384 23.89 -23.62 -2.15
N ARG A 385 22.82 -22.85 -1.92
CA ARG A 385 22.26 -21.93 -2.92
C ARG A 385 21.69 -20.67 -2.25
N PRO A 386 21.52 -19.57 -3.01
CA PRO A 386 20.73 -18.43 -2.56
C PRO A 386 19.31 -18.85 -2.13
N VAL A 387 18.79 -18.14 -1.14
CA VAL A 387 17.41 -18.27 -0.66
C VAL A 387 16.45 -17.89 -1.79
N ARG A 388 15.26 -18.47 -1.77
CA ARG A 388 14.16 -18.11 -2.67
C ARG A 388 12.93 -17.75 -1.85
N PRO A 389 12.01 -16.94 -2.38
CA PRO A 389 10.80 -16.55 -1.67
C PRO A 389 9.97 -17.73 -1.15
N GLU A 390 9.99 -18.87 -1.85
CA GLU A 390 9.29 -20.11 -1.49
C GLU A 390 9.96 -20.93 -0.36
N ASP A 391 11.15 -20.56 0.10
CA ASP A 391 11.85 -21.30 1.15
C ASP A 391 11.34 -20.96 2.57
N ASP A 392 10.28 -20.15 2.71
CA ASP A 392 9.79 -19.66 4.01
C ASP A 392 9.35 -20.80 4.93
N ILE A 393 8.71 -21.83 4.39
CA ILE A 393 8.29 -23.03 5.14
C ILE A 393 9.50 -23.85 5.60
N LEU A 394 10.46 -24.09 4.71
CA LEU A 394 11.67 -24.88 5.03
C LEU A 394 12.55 -24.14 6.06
N LEU A 395 12.64 -22.82 5.93
CA LEU A 395 13.39 -21.97 6.84
C LEU A 395 12.70 -21.88 8.22
N ALA A 396 11.36 -21.90 8.26
CA ALA A 396 10.62 -22.01 9.51
C ALA A 396 10.94 -23.32 10.25
N ASP A 397 10.91 -24.46 9.55
CA ASP A 397 11.26 -25.76 10.11
C ASP A 397 12.70 -25.79 10.62
N PHE A 398 13.64 -25.25 9.84
CA PHE A 398 15.05 -25.16 10.22
C PHE A 398 15.24 -24.51 11.60
N PHE A 399 14.60 -23.37 11.87
CA PHE A 399 14.79 -22.66 13.14
C PHE A 399 14.23 -23.40 14.36
N THR A 400 13.35 -24.38 14.18
CA THR A 400 12.91 -25.25 15.30
C THR A 400 14.01 -26.22 15.77
N HIS A 401 15.05 -26.41 14.96
CA HIS A 401 16.18 -27.32 15.21
C HIS A 401 17.50 -26.59 15.54
N VAL A 402 17.46 -25.26 15.67
CA VAL A 402 18.63 -24.43 16.04
C VAL A 402 18.66 -24.21 17.55
N THR A 403 19.85 -24.27 18.15
CA THR A 403 19.97 -24.05 19.60
C THR A 403 19.61 -22.61 19.98
N PRO A 404 18.99 -22.34 21.15
CA PRO A 404 18.65 -20.98 21.59
C PRO A 404 19.84 -20.02 21.73
N GLN A 405 21.07 -20.55 21.84
CA GLN A 405 22.29 -19.76 21.85
C GLN A 405 22.59 -19.13 20.47
N ASP A 406 22.24 -19.84 19.39
CA ASP A 406 22.43 -19.42 17.99
C ASP A 406 21.22 -18.67 17.41
N MET A 407 20.08 -18.65 18.13
CA MET A 407 18.88 -17.88 17.76
C MET A 407 18.97 -16.40 18.20
N ARG A 408 20.17 -15.89 18.49
CA ARG A 408 20.39 -14.51 18.95
C ARG A 408 20.72 -13.61 17.77
N PHE A 409 19.69 -13.20 17.05
CA PHE A 409 19.81 -12.10 16.09
C PHE A 409 19.96 -10.77 16.84
N ARG A 410 20.64 -9.81 16.20
CA ARG A 410 21.10 -8.50 16.71
C ARG A 410 20.04 -7.55 17.32
N PHE A 411 18.85 -8.02 17.71
CA PHE A 411 17.82 -7.23 18.37
C PHE A 411 17.09 -8.06 19.44
N LEU A 412 17.70 -8.09 20.63
CA LEU A 412 17.16 -8.60 21.91
C LEU A 412 17.34 -10.10 22.15
N GLY A 413 17.40 -10.47 23.43
CA GLY A 413 17.89 -11.76 23.94
C GLY A 413 17.19 -13.01 23.39
N GLY A 414 17.75 -14.17 23.75
CA GLY A 414 17.38 -15.50 23.20
C GLY A 414 15.91 -15.63 22.81
N ILE A 415 15.67 -15.66 21.49
CA ILE A 415 14.34 -15.84 20.92
C ILE A 415 14.02 -17.35 20.96
N ARG A 416 12.81 -17.71 21.41
CA ARG A 416 12.35 -19.12 21.42
C ARG A 416 11.80 -19.58 20.07
N GLU A 417 11.23 -18.66 19.28
CA GLU A 417 10.63 -18.94 17.95
C GLU A 417 10.83 -17.74 17.01
N VAL A 418 11.21 -17.98 15.76
CA VAL A 418 11.42 -16.94 14.75
C VAL A 418 10.07 -16.51 14.15
N SER A 419 9.76 -15.21 14.19
CA SER A 419 8.48 -14.70 13.69
C SER A 419 8.36 -14.84 12.15
N ARG A 420 7.13 -14.94 11.65
CA ARG A 420 6.85 -14.99 10.20
C ARG A 420 7.40 -13.76 9.45
N GLU A 421 7.33 -12.58 10.06
CA GLU A 421 7.93 -11.36 9.52
C GLU A 421 9.45 -11.48 9.34
N ARG A 422 10.13 -12.11 10.31
CA ARG A 422 11.57 -12.34 10.24
C ARG A 422 11.93 -13.36 9.18
N LEU A 423 11.19 -14.46 9.07
CA LEU A 423 11.37 -15.44 7.99
C LEU A 423 11.23 -14.79 6.61
N LEU A 424 10.22 -13.93 6.44
CA LEU A 424 10.04 -13.16 5.20
C LEU A 424 11.21 -12.22 4.91
N SER A 425 11.79 -11.57 5.93
CA SER A 425 13.00 -10.75 5.73
C SER A 425 14.24 -11.57 5.34
N MET A 426 14.26 -12.86 5.67
CA MET A 426 15.34 -13.78 5.34
C MET A 426 15.15 -14.49 4.00
N THR A 427 13.93 -14.52 3.43
CA THR A 427 13.63 -15.12 2.13
C THR A 427 13.39 -14.11 1.01
N LYS A 428 13.06 -12.86 1.35
CA LYS A 428 12.85 -11.75 0.40
C LYS A 428 14.00 -10.75 0.46
N VAL A 429 15.21 -11.24 0.28
CA VAL A 429 16.42 -10.41 0.19
C VAL A 429 16.56 -9.80 -1.21
N ASP A 430 17.37 -8.76 -1.36
CA ASP A 430 17.53 -8.02 -2.61
C ASP A 430 18.50 -8.69 -3.62
N HIS A 431 19.16 -9.79 -3.22
CA HIS A 431 20.16 -10.56 -3.98
C HIS A 431 21.34 -9.74 -4.52
N ARG A 432 21.57 -8.55 -3.96
CA ARG A 432 22.58 -7.58 -4.40
C ARG A 432 23.44 -7.08 -3.24
N SER A 433 22.81 -6.43 -2.26
CA SER A 433 23.42 -5.95 -1.03
C SER A 433 23.18 -6.92 0.13
N THR A 434 22.02 -7.57 0.13
CA THR A 434 21.65 -8.57 1.14
C THR A 434 21.41 -9.89 0.45
N GLU A 435 22.02 -10.95 0.98
CA GLU A 435 21.82 -12.31 0.51
C GLU A 435 21.68 -13.25 1.70
N ASN A 436 20.86 -14.28 1.56
CA ASN A 436 20.79 -15.38 2.52
C ASN A 436 21.04 -16.69 1.79
N PHE A 437 22.03 -17.44 2.24
CA PHE A 437 22.38 -18.74 1.67
C PHE A 437 21.78 -19.86 2.51
N LEU A 438 21.20 -20.84 1.83
CA LEU A 438 20.67 -22.06 2.44
C LEU A 438 21.56 -23.24 2.05
N ALA A 439 22.02 -23.99 3.04
CA ALA A 439 22.76 -25.23 2.86
C ALA A 439 21.86 -26.44 3.11
N PHE A 440 21.71 -27.28 2.09
CA PHE A 440 20.92 -28.51 2.14
C PHE A 440 21.82 -29.72 2.37
N GLY A 441 21.29 -30.73 3.06
CA GLY A 441 21.93 -32.03 3.20
C GLY A 441 21.90 -32.86 1.91
N GLU A 442 22.40 -34.10 1.99
CA GLU A 442 22.41 -35.02 0.84
C GLU A 442 21.00 -35.32 0.28
N ASP A 443 19.98 -35.22 1.13
CA ASP A 443 18.58 -35.37 0.74
C ASP A 443 18.06 -34.20 -0.12
N SER A 444 18.80 -33.09 -0.21
CA SER A 444 18.43 -31.86 -0.92
C SER A 444 17.10 -31.22 -0.48
N GLU A 445 16.51 -31.69 0.63
CA GLU A 445 15.22 -31.24 1.17
C GLU A 445 15.38 -30.62 2.55
N THR A 446 16.38 -31.05 3.32
CA THR A 446 16.61 -30.57 4.68
C THR A 446 17.64 -29.44 4.69
N ILE A 447 17.24 -28.24 5.15
CA ILE A 447 18.17 -27.14 5.42
C ILE A 447 18.99 -27.51 6.67
N ILE A 448 20.31 -27.65 6.52
CA ILE A 448 21.28 -27.91 7.58
C ILE A 448 21.81 -26.60 8.19
N ALA A 449 21.96 -25.55 7.38
CA ALA A 449 22.45 -24.25 7.83
C ALA A 449 21.92 -23.11 6.97
N THR A 450 21.89 -21.92 7.56
CA THR A 450 21.59 -20.65 6.89
C THR A 450 22.69 -19.65 7.20
N ALA A 451 23.06 -18.82 6.22
CA ALA A 451 24.01 -17.76 6.41
C ALA A 451 23.57 -16.50 5.67
N ILE A 452 23.24 -15.46 6.43
CA ILE A 452 22.81 -14.17 5.90
C ILE A 452 23.97 -13.18 5.91
N VAL A 453 24.07 -12.39 4.85
CA VAL A 453 25.02 -11.28 4.71
C VAL A 453 24.31 -10.03 4.24
N ALA A 454 24.60 -8.92 4.89
CA ALA A 454 24.05 -7.60 4.54
C ALA A 454 25.20 -6.60 4.39
N CYS A 455 25.38 -6.08 3.18
CA CYS A 455 26.34 -5.03 2.85
C CYS A 455 25.72 -3.65 3.11
N ASP A 456 26.50 -2.74 3.70
CA ASP A 456 26.06 -1.36 3.89
C ASP A 456 25.88 -0.60 2.57
N ALA A 457 25.13 0.50 2.59
CA ALA A 457 24.85 1.34 1.42
C ALA A 457 26.11 1.96 0.78
N SER A 458 27.25 1.97 1.49
CA SER A 458 28.54 2.45 0.99
C SER A 458 29.43 1.34 0.41
N THR A 459 28.95 0.09 0.47
CA THR A 459 29.62 -1.19 0.18
C THR A 459 30.97 -1.39 0.87
N LYS A 460 31.27 -0.67 1.96
CA LYS A 460 32.57 -0.78 2.65
C LYS A 460 32.57 -1.85 3.73
N ARG A 461 31.42 -2.11 4.36
CA ARG A 461 31.27 -3.09 5.44
C ARG A 461 30.11 -4.03 5.13
N ALA A 462 30.31 -5.31 5.41
CA ALA A 462 29.28 -6.34 5.40
C ALA A 462 29.10 -6.92 6.81
N GLU A 463 27.86 -7.23 7.16
CA GLU A 463 27.49 -7.92 8.39
C GLU A 463 27.07 -9.35 8.06
N VAL A 464 27.47 -10.32 8.88
CA VAL A 464 27.15 -11.74 8.68
C VAL A 464 26.51 -12.35 9.92
N ALA A 465 25.59 -13.28 9.71
CA ALA A 465 25.12 -14.20 10.74
C ALA A 465 24.96 -15.61 10.16
N VAL A 466 25.47 -16.62 10.87
CA VAL A 466 25.38 -18.03 10.48
C VAL A 466 24.64 -18.80 11.56
N SER A 467 23.68 -19.62 11.16
CA SER A 467 22.99 -20.55 12.06
C SER A 467 23.09 -21.96 11.51
N VAL A 468 23.30 -22.94 12.39
CA VAL A 468 23.43 -24.36 12.05
C VAL A 468 22.50 -25.18 12.93
N ARG A 469 21.85 -26.21 12.36
CA ARG A 469 21.10 -27.21 13.12
C ARG A 469 21.98 -27.83 14.22
N ALA A 470 21.40 -28.05 15.39
CA ALA A 470 22.15 -28.46 16.58
C ALA A 470 23.00 -29.73 16.34
N GLU A 471 22.45 -30.71 15.63
CA GLU A 471 23.07 -32.00 15.34
C GLU A 471 24.26 -31.93 14.35
N TYR A 472 24.42 -30.82 13.62
CA TYR A 472 25.48 -30.64 12.62
C TYR A 472 26.61 -29.68 13.06
N LYS A 473 26.53 -29.11 14.27
CA LYS A 473 27.50 -28.11 14.76
C LYS A 473 28.95 -28.59 14.74
N HIS A 474 29.20 -29.83 15.14
CA HIS A 474 30.55 -30.40 15.23
C HIS A 474 31.11 -30.89 13.88
N MET A 475 30.34 -30.77 12.80
CA MET A 475 30.71 -31.29 11.47
C MET A 475 31.42 -30.25 10.59
N GLY A 476 31.75 -29.07 11.13
CA GLY A 476 32.43 -28.01 10.39
C GLY A 476 31.54 -27.25 9.39
N VAL A 477 30.22 -27.31 9.56
CA VAL A 477 29.25 -26.63 8.67
C VAL A 477 29.36 -25.11 8.76
N ALA A 478 29.36 -24.55 9.97
CA ALA A 478 29.47 -23.10 10.19
C ALA A 478 30.74 -22.52 9.54
N TRP A 479 31.82 -23.30 9.58
CA TRP A 479 33.11 -22.93 8.98
C TRP A 479 33.01 -22.74 7.47
N GLU A 480 32.45 -23.71 6.76
CA GLU A 480 32.32 -23.64 5.30
C GLU A 480 31.29 -22.59 4.87
N MET A 481 30.20 -22.41 5.62
CA MET A 481 29.22 -21.36 5.37
C MET A 481 29.79 -19.96 5.53
N LEU A 482 30.54 -19.70 6.62
CA LEU A 482 31.19 -18.40 6.85
C LEU A 482 32.19 -18.09 5.73
N ARG A 483 32.95 -19.09 5.27
CA ARG A 483 33.88 -18.94 4.13
C ARG A 483 33.14 -18.64 2.84
N HIS A 484 32.02 -19.31 2.57
CA HIS A 484 31.22 -19.07 1.38
C HIS A 484 30.70 -17.63 1.36
N VAL A 485 30.12 -17.18 2.47
CA VAL A 485 29.59 -15.82 2.60
C VAL A 485 30.67 -14.75 2.56
N ALA A 486 31.85 -15.00 3.11
CA ALA A 486 32.97 -14.06 3.01
C ALA A 486 33.39 -13.81 1.55
N ARG A 487 33.37 -14.84 0.69
CA ARG A 487 33.63 -14.68 -0.75
C ARG A 487 32.54 -13.88 -1.44
N PHE A 488 31.28 -14.08 -1.06
CA PHE A 488 30.17 -13.27 -1.57
C PHE A 488 30.35 -11.80 -1.16
N ALA A 489 30.66 -11.52 0.11
CA ALA A 489 30.89 -10.17 0.60
C ALA A 489 32.05 -9.48 -0.15
N GLU A 490 33.17 -10.20 -0.39
CA GLU A 490 34.29 -9.72 -1.21
C GLU A 490 33.86 -9.38 -2.65
N ALA A 491 33.13 -10.29 -3.31
CA ALA A 491 32.65 -10.06 -4.67
C ALA A 491 31.63 -8.92 -4.77
N SER A 492 30.85 -8.69 -3.71
CA SER A 492 29.93 -7.56 -3.56
C SER A 492 30.62 -6.24 -3.19
N GLY A 493 31.96 -6.25 -3.03
CA GLY A 493 32.79 -5.07 -2.85
C GLY A 493 33.08 -4.69 -1.38
N ALA A 494 32.65 -5.51 -0.42
CA ALA A 494 32.89 -5.27 1.01
C ALA A 494 34.39 -5.30 1.34
N LYS A 495 34.84 -4.35 2.17
CA LYS A 495 36.24 -4.27 2.64
C LYS A 495 36.44 -4.94 4.00
N SER A 496 35.37 -5.10 4.77
CA SER A 496 35.39 -5.80 6.05
C SER A 496 34.10 -6.56 6.26
N LEU A 497 34.22 -7.72 6.91
CA LEU A 497 33.11 -8.55 7.36
C LEU A 497 33.03 -8.51 8.88
N GLU A 498 31.86 -8.20 9.41
CA GLU A 498 31.61 -8.02 10.84
C GLU A 498 30.51 -8.97 11.32
N SER A 499 30.69 -9.55 12.50
CA SER A 499 29.74 -10.37 13.23
C SER A 499 29.63 -9.84 14.65
N LEU A 500 28.43 -9.87 15.23
CA LEU A 500 28.18 -9.39 16.59
C LEU A 500 27.79 -10.58 17.47
N GLU A 501 28.71 -10.94 18.34
CA GLU A 501 28.63 -12.16 19.14
C GLU A 501 28.41 -11.85 20.61
N SER A 502 27.72 -12.74 21.31
CA SER A 502 27.68 -12.69 22.77
C SER A 502 29.04 -13.08 23.33
N ARG A 503 29.55 -12.33 24.33
CA ARG A 503 30.79 -12.64 25.03
C ARG A 503 30.81 -14.05 25.64
N ALA A 504 29.64 -14.62 25.91
CA ALA A 504 29.48 -15.97 26.45
C ALA A 504 29.53 -17.08 25.37
N ASN A 505 29.49 -16.73 24.08
CA ASN A 505 29.52 -17.67 22.96
C ASN A 505 30.96 -18.00 22.53
N HIS A 506 31.70 -18.68 23.41
CA HIS A 506 33.12 -18.96 23.20
C HIS A 506 33.39 -19.77 21.91
N GLU A 507 32.52 -20.71 21.57
CA GLU A 507 32.66 -21.56 20.38
C GLU A 507 32.58 -20.76 19.07
N ALA A 508 31.60 -19.85 18.93
CA ALA A 508 31.47 -19.01 17.74
C ALA A 508 32.67 -18.06 17.60
N ILE A 509 33.08 -17.43 18.71
CA ILE A 509 34.23 -16.50 18.72
C ILE A 509 35.53 -17.22 18.36
N GLU A 510 35.75 -18.45 18.86
CA GLU A 510 36.93 -19.24 18.52
C GLU A 510 36.94 -19.65 17.05
N LEU A 511 35.80 -20.09 16.51
CA LEU A 511 35.65 -20.40 15.08
C LEU A 511 35.98 -19.19 14.19
N GLU A 512 35.46 -18.02 14.51
CA GLU A 512 35.74 -16.79 13.76
C GLU A 512 37.21 -16.36 13.88
N ARG A 513 37.82 -16.50 15.06
CA ARG A 513 39.26 -16.22 15.25
C ARG A 513 40.14 -17.14 14.42
N GLU A 514 39.83 -18.43 14.38
CA GLU A 514 40.53 -19.38 13.52
C GLU A 514 40.38 -19.04 12.03
N GLN A 515 39.29 -18.36 11.63
CA GLN A 515 39.09 -17.80 10.28
C GLN A 515 39.79 -16.44 10.05
N GLY A 516 40.52 -15.94 11.04
CA GLY A 516 41.27 -14.68 10.95
C GLY A 516 40.46 -13.43 11.31
N PHE A 517 39.33 -13.58 12.00
CA PHE A 517 38.64 -12.43 12.59
C PHE A 517 39.31 -11.98 13.89
N ILE A 518 39.24 -10.68 14.15
CA ILE A 518 39.72 -10.02 15.36
C ILE A 518 38.49 -9.68 16.22
N ALA A 519 38.47 -10.17 17.45
CA ALA A 519 37.43 -9.88 18.42
C ALA A 519 37.77 -8.62 19.23
N VAL A 520 36.92 -7.61 19.17
CA VAL A 520 37.03 -6.36 19.95
C VAL A 520 35.80 -6.16 20.84
N PRO A 521 35.94 -5.55 22.03
CA PRO A 521 34.78 -5.21 22.86
C PRO A 521 33.79 -4.32 22.09
N TYR A 522 32.49 -4.61 22.19
CA TYR A 522 31.47 -3.74 21.62
C TYR A 522 31.23 -2.55 22.56
N ALA A 523 31.36 -1.32 22.04
CA ALA A 523 31.40 -0.10 22.86
C ALA A 523 30.07 0.15 23.60
N ASP A 524 28.94 -0.24 23.01
CA ASP A 524 27.61 0.09 23.53
C ASP A 524 27.01 -1.01 24.43
N ASP A 525 27.60 -2.21 24.46
CA ASP A 525 27.14 -3.33 25.28
C ASP A 525 28.31 -4.22 25.74
N PRO A 526 28.65 -4.26 27.04
CA PRO A 526 29.77 -5.06 27.55
C PRO A 526 29.53 -6.57 27.44
N THR A 527 28.29 -7.01 27.26
CA THR A 527 27.93 -8.43 27.07
C THR A 527 28.17 -8.92 25.64
N LEU A 528 28.51 -8.02 24.72
CA LEU A 528 28.76 -8.30 23.31
C LEU A 528 30.22 -8.08 22.91
N ILE A 529 30.62 -8.76 21.84
CA ILE A 529 31.91 -8.65 21.17
C ILE A 529 31.62 -8.44 19.69
N LEU A 530 32.28 -7.44 19.11
CA LEU A 530 32.33 -7.28 17.66
C LEU A 530 33.49 -8.09 17.13
N VAL A 531 33.21 -9.02 16.23
CA VAL A 531 34.21 -9.87 15.59
C VAL A 531 34.33 -9.41 14.14
N ARG A 532 35.52 -8.98 13.75
CA ARG A 532 35.76 -8.32 12.46
C ARG A 532 36.92 -8.93 11.70
N LYS A 533 36.75 -9.14 10.40
CA LYS A 533 37.81 -9.51 9.47
C LYS A 533 37.90 -8.50 8.34
N ASP A 534 39.10 -7.99 8.08
CA ASP A 534 39.34 -7.23 6.86
C ASP A 534 39.46 -8.21 5.69
N LEU A 535 38.68 -7.95 4.64
CA LEU A 535 38.62 -8.74 3.43
C LEU A 535 39.71 -8.24 2.47
N ARG A 536 40.55 -9.14 1.94
CA ARG A 536 41.68 -8.71 1.09
C ARG A 536 41.13 -8.44 -0.31
N GLN A 537 41.51 -7.31 -0.91
CA GLN A 537 41.29 -7.10 -2.35
C GLN A 537 42.23 -8.06 -3.09
N GLY A 538 41.69 -9.20 -3.52
CA GLY A 538 42.34 -10.15 -4.42
C GLY A 538 42.35 -9.65 -5.85
#